data_AF-A0A9X1HHQ0-F1
#
_entry.id   AF-A0A9X1HHQ0-F1
#
_cell.length_a   1.000
_cell.length_b   1.000
_cell.length_c   1.000
_cell.angle_alpha   90.00
_cell.angle_beta   90.00
_cell.angle_gamma   90.00
#
_symmetry.space_group_name_H-M   'P 1'
#
loop_
_entity.id
_entity.type
_entity.pdbx_description
1 polymer ?
#
loop_
_entity_poly.entity_id
_entity_poly.type
_entity_poly.pdbx_seq_one_letter_code
_entity_poly.pdbx_strand_id
1 'polypeptide(L)'
;CLKYIRLLKDKNIAVWFEKESINTMDSKGEVLITIMASLAQQESQSLSQNVKLGLQYRYQQGKVQVNHNHFLGYTKDSDGHLVIDPEQAEVVKRI
;
A
#
# COMPACT_ATOMS: atom_id res chain seq x y z
N CYS A 1 7.79 7.89 9.69
CA CYS A 1 7.78 9.20 10.37
C CYS A 1 8.50 9.21 11.72
N LEU A 2 8.07 8.41 12.72
CA LEU A 2 8.68 8.39 14.07
C LEU A 2 10.21 8.30 14.10
N LYS A 3 10.80 7.47 13.23
CA LYS A 3 12.26 7.30 13.12
C LYS A 3 13.00 8.62 12.84
N TYR A 4 12.45 9.47 11.98
CA TYR A 4 13.08 10.74 11.60
C TYR A 4 12.95 11.79 12.70
N ILE A 5 11.82 11.82 13.42
CA ILE A 5 11.63 12.71 14.57
C ILE A 5 12.61 12.35 15.69
N ARG A 6 12.82 11.05 15.96
CA ARG A 6 13.82 10.57 16.93
C ARG A 6 15.25 10.96 16.53
N LEU A 7 15.62 10.77 15.25
CA LEU A 7 16.92 11.18 14.72
C LEU A 7 17.19 12.69 14.83
N LEU A 8 16.15 13.53 14.67
CA LEU A 8 16.26 14.97 14.82
C LEU A 8 16.41 15.36 16.30
N LYS A 9 15.68 14.68 17.20
CA LYS A 9 15.82 14.84 18.66
C LYS A 9 17.24 14.48 19.14
N ASP A 10 17.82 13.39 18.64
CA ASP A 10 19.20 12.98 18.96
C ASP A 10 20.25 14.04 18.52
N LYS A 11 19.90 14.87 17.55
CA LYS A 11 20.70 16.00 17.08
C LYS A 11 20.34 17.33 17.75
N ASN A 12 19.52 17.32 18.81
CA ASN A 12 19.01 18.50 19.50
C ASN A 12 18.19 19.45 18.61
N ILE A 13 17.58 18.93 17.53
CA ILE A 13 16.73 19.70 16.61
C ILE A 13 15.28 19.52 17.03
N ALA A 14 14.67 20.60 17.54
CA ALA A 14 13.26 20.61 17.92
C ALA A 14 12.35 20.70 16.68
N VAL A 15 11.35 19.82 16.62
CA VAL A 15 10.25 19.89 15.67
C VAL A 15 9.02 20.43 16.39
N TRP A 16 8.50 21.55 15.91
CA TRP A 16 7.28 22.17 16.42
C TRP A 16 6.08 21.80 15.55
N PHE A 17 5.02 21.29 16.17
CA PHE A 17 3.76 21.01 15.50
C PHE A 17 2.79 22.16 15.75
N GLU A 18 2.65 23.07 14.78
CA GLU A 18 1.81 24.28 14.92
C GLU A 18 0.34 23.96 15.22
N LYS A 19 -0.23 22.98 14.51
CA LYS A 19 -1.64 22.62 14.63
C LYS A 19 -2.01 22.09 16.01
N GLU A 20 -1.06 21.41 16.66
CA GLU A 20 -1.29 20.81 17.99
C GLU A 20 -0.63 21.61 19.12
N SER A 21 0.12 22.68 18.79
CA SER A 21 0.90 23.50 19.72
C SER A 21 1.87 22.67 20.57
N ILE A 22 2.60 21.75 19.93
CA ILE A 22 3.45 20.77 20.62
C ILE A 22 4.90 20.90 20.21
N ASN A 23 5.76 20.90 21.24
CA ASN A 23 7.20 20.77 21.10
C ASN A 23 7.64 19.32 21.34
N THR A 24 8.37 18.75 20.39
CA THR A 24 8.96 17.40 20.48
C THR A 24 10.04 17.24 21.57
N MET A 25 10.55 18.34 22.11
CA MET A 25 11.51 18.33 23.22
C MET A 25 10.84 18.11 24.59
N ASP A 26 9.55 18.35 24.72
CA ASP A 26 8.82 18.11 25.97
C ASP A 26 8.40 16.62 26.08
N SER A 27 8.47 16.09 27.29
CA SER A 27 8.07 14.72 27.67
C SER A 27 6.64 14.37 27.24
N LYS A 28 5.74 15.35 27.22
CA LYS A 28 4.35 15.20 26.75
C LYS A 28 4.24 15.00 25.24
N GLY A 29 5.15 15.60 24.47
CA GLY A 29 5.17 15.52 23.00
C GLY A 29 5.51 14.11 22.50
N GLU A 30 6.40 13.40 23.20
CA GLU A 30 6.80 12.04 22.81
C GLU A 30 5.65 11.03 22.96
N VAL A 31 4.89 11.14 24.05
CA VAL A 31 3.71 10.30 24.30
C VAL A 31 2.65 10.54 23.24
N LEU A 32 2.33 11.80 22.94
CA LEU A 32 1.29 12.11 21.95
C LEU A 32 1.69 11.67 20.53
N ILE A 33 2.95 11.88 20.13
CA ILE A 33 3.42 11.45 18.81
C ILE A 33 3.38 9.92 18.70
N THR A 34 3.69 9.21 19.78
CA THR A 34 3.59 7.75 19.82
C THR A 34 2.14 7.29 19.67
N ILE A 35 1.19 7.96 20.34
CA ILE A 35 -0.25 7.69 20.20
C ILE A 35 -0.73 7.98 18.77
N MET A 36 -0.43 9.15 18.22
CA MET A 36 -0.80 9.52 16.85
C MET A 36 -0.21 8.55 15.82
N ALA A 37 1.03 8.14 15.99
CA ALA A 37 1.66 7.16 15.13
C ALA A 37 0.98 5.79 15.23
N SER A 38 0.53 5.40 16.44
CA SER A 38 -0.19 4.15 16.66
C SER A 38 -1.57 4.16 15.98
N LEU A 39 -2.30 5.28 16.08
CA LEU A 39 -3.57 5.50 15.38
C LEU A 39 -3.39 5.47 13.85
N ALA A 40 -2.45 6.23 13.32
CA ALA A 40 -2.16 6.25 11.89
C ALA A 40 -1.72 4.86 11.37
N GLN A 41 -0.96 4.11 12.18
CA GLN A 41 -0.56 2.74 11.86
C GLN A 41 -1.77 1.79 11.81
N GLN A 42 -2.69 1.91 12.78
CA GLN A 42 -3.92 1.12 12.83
C GLN A 42 -4.83 1.43 11.63
N GLU A 43 -4.99 2.70 11.28
CA GLU A 43 -5.77 3.13 10.10
C GLU A 43 -5.16 2.59 8.80
N SER A 44 -3.83 2.67 8.65
CA SER A 44 -3.12 2.13 7.49
C SER A 44 -3.31 0.61 7.36
N GLN A 45 -3.26 -0.12 8.48
CA GLN A 45 -3.51 -1.56 8.51
C GLN A 45 -4.96 -1.89 8.14
N SER A 46 -5.93 -1.19 8.71
CA SER A 46 -7.35 -1.33 8.41
C SER A 46 -7.62 -1.10 6.92
N LEU A 47 -7.08 -0.02 6.35
CA LEU A 47 -7.20 0.28 4.92
C LEU A 47 -6.60 -0.82 4.05
N SER A 48 -5.41 -1.31 4.39
CA SER A 48 -4.76 -2.40 3.65
C SER A 48 -5.59 -3.69 3.69
N GLN A 49 -6.17 -4.02 4.85
CA GLN A 49 -7.08 -5.17 4.98
C GLN A 49 -8.32 -5.01 4.11
N ASN A 50 -8.95 -3.84 4.12
CA ASN A 50 -10.13 -3.56 3.29
C ASN A 50 -9.82 -3.68 1.80
N VAL A 51 -8.66 -3.20 1.35
CA VAL A 51 -8.22 -3.37 -0.05
C VAL A 51 -8.03 -4.84 -0.40
N LYS A 52 -7.37 -5.63 0.46
CA LYS A 52 -7.18 -7.08 0.25
C LYS A 52 -8.51 -7.82 0.19
N LEU A 53 -9.44 -7.50 1.10
CA LEU A 53 -10.77 -8.10 1.12
C LEU A 53 -11.56 -7.74 -0.15
N GLY A 54 -11.48 -6.49 -0.60
CA GLY A 54 -12.07 -6.06 -1.88
C GLY A 54 -11.46 -6.75 -3.11
N LEU A 55 -10.17 -7.09 -3.08
CA LEU A 55 -9.54 -7.94 -4.09
C LEU A 55 -10.06 -9.37 -4.03
N GLN A 56 -10.17 -9.97 -2.84
CA GLN A 56 -10.72 -11.31 -2.66
C GLN A 56 -12.16 -11.43 -3.16
N TYR A 57 -13.02 -10.45 -2.86
CA TYR A 57 -14.39 -10.43 -3.38
C TYR A 57 -14.41 -10.32 -4.92
N ARG A 58 -13.51 -9.52 -5.51
CA ARG A 58 -13.39 -9.46 -6.98
C ARG A 58 -12.96 -10.80 -7.57
N TYR A 59 -12.04 -11.51 -6.93
CA TYR A 59 -11.63 -12.86 -7.36
C TYR A 59 -12.77 -13.88 -7.25
N GLN A 60 -13.57 -13.85 -6.19
CA GLN A 60 -14.76 -14.70 -6.04
C GLN A 60 -15.81 -14.45 -7.13
N GLN A 61 -15.92 -13.21 -7.61
CA GLN A 61 -16.79 -12.84 -8.74
C GLN A 61 -16.17 -13.13 -10.12
N GLY A 62 -15.00 -13.79 -10.19
CA GLY A 62 -14.30 -14.07 -11.44
C GLY A 62 -13.61 -12.86 -12.09
N LYS A 63 -13.61 -11.68 -11.45
CA LYS A 63 -13.01 -10.45 -11.95
C LYS A 63 -11.53 -10.38 -11.56
N VAL A 64 -10.73 -11.26 -12.14
CA VAL A 64 -9.28 -11.30 -11.89
C VAL A 64 -8.57 -10.25 -12.76
N GLN A 65 -7.94 -9.26 -12.14
CA GLN A 65 -7.00 -8.37 -12.82
C GLN A 65 -5.62 -9.03 -12.86
N VAL A 66 -5.31 -9.71 -13.97
CA VAL A 66 -3.96 -10.22 -14.26
C VAL A 66 -3.16 -9.15 -15.00
N ASN A 67 -1.88 -9.03 -14.68
CA ASN A 67 -0.95 -8.16 -15.39
C ASN A 67 -0.64 -8.76 -16.77
N HIS A 68 -1.28 -8.23 -17.81
CA HIS A 68 -1.16 -8.69 -19.19
C HIS A 68 0.20 -8.33 -19.82
N ASN A 69 0.97 -7.40 -19.25
CA ASN A 69 2.28 -7.02 -19.80
C ASN A 69 3.35 -8.11 -19.65
N HIS A 70 3.13 -9.09 -18.77
CA HIS A 70 4.11 -10.16 -18.49
C HIS A 70 3.46 -11.55 -18.49
N PHE A 71 2.23 -11.69 -18.99
CA PHE A 71 1.52 -12.98 -19.04
C PHE A 71 1.53 -13.54 -20.46
N LEU A 72 2.51 -14.41 -20.73
CA LEU A 72 2.75 -14.98 -22.05
C LEU A 72 1.55 -15.81 -22.54
N GLY A 73 1.10 -15.58 -23.78
CA GLY A 73 0.01 -16.35 -24.38
C GLY A 73 -1.40 -15.82 -24.11
N TYR A 74 -1.55 -14.72 -23.36
CA TYR A 74 -2.85 -14.12 -23.04
C TYR A 74 -2.82 -12.59 -23.17
N THR A 75 -3.84 -12.04 -23.81
CA THR A 75 -4.10 -10.60 -23.93
C THR A 75 -5.46 -10.23 -23.30
N LYS A 76 -5.84 -8.96 -23.29
CA LYS A 76 -7.16 -8.50 -22.81
C LYS A 76 -8.06 -8.08 -23.97
N ASP A 77 -9.34 -8.43 -23.92
CA ASP A 77 -10.36 -7.84 -24.80
C ASP A 77 -10.76 -6.42 -24.36
N SER A 78 -11.63 -5.78 -25.13
CA SER A 78 -12.21 -4.46 -24.85
C SER A 78 -12.96 -4.39 -23.51
N ASP A 79 -13.43 -5.52 -23.00
CA ASP A 79 -14.16 -5.66 -21.74
C ASP A 79 -13.26 -6.05 -20.56
N GLY A 80 -11.95 -6.23 -20.83
CA GLY A 80 -10.93 -6.52 -19.84
C GLY A 80 -10.82 -7.99 -19.42
N HIS A 81 -11.46 -8.91 -20.15
CA HIS A 81 -11.31 -10.36 -19.96
C HIS A 81 -10.03 -10.88 -20.59
N LEU A 82 -9.43 -11.92 -20.00
CA LEU A 82 -8.25 -12.57 -20.54
C LEU A 82 -8.65 -13.44 -21.73
N VAL A 83 -8.11 -13.12 -22.90
CA VAL A 83 -8.29 -13.88 -24.15
C VAL A 83 -6.94 -14.44 -24.56
N ILE A 84 -6.94 -15.63 -25.15
CA ILE A 84 -5.72 -16.27 -25.65
C ILE A 84 -5.18 -15.44 -26.83
N ASP A 85 -3.90 -15.08 -26.78
CA ASP A 85 -3.20 -14.48 -27.92
C ASP A 85 -2.70 -15.62 -28.83
N PRO A 86 -3.29 -15.85 -30.02
CA PRO A 86 -2.95 -16.98 -30.87
C PRO A 86 -1.49 -16.97 -31.34
N GLU A 87 -0.85 -15.81 -31.53
CA GLU A 87 0.57 -15.75 -31.94
C GLU A 87 1.50 -16.24 -30.83
N GLN A 88 1.23 -15.83 -29.59
CA GLN A 88 2.01 -16.28 -28.44
C GLN A 88 1.61 -17.68 -27.95
N ALA A 89 0.37 -18.10 -28.19
CA ALA A 89 -0.14 -19.41 -27.78
C ALA A 89 0.53 -20.57 -28.53
N GLU A 90 1.00 -20.37 -29.76
CA GLU A 90 1.81 -21.38 -30.46
C GLU A 90 3.12 -21.66 -29.72
N VAL A 91 3.77 -20.63 -29.17
CA VAL A 91 4.98 -20.78 -28.36
C VAL A 91 4.70 -21.55 -27.08
N VAL A 92 3.59 -21.25 -26.40
CA VAL A 92 3.18 -21.93 -25.16
C VAL A 92 2.79 -23.39 -25.41
N LYS A 93 2.10 -23.71 -26.51
CA LYS A 93 1.72 -25.10 -26.88
C LYS A 93 2.90 -25.97 -27.30
N ARG A 94 4.01 -25.36 -27.72
CA ARG A 94 5.21 -26.07 -28.19
C ARG A 94 6.13 -26.51 -27.04
N ILE A 95 5.95 -25.94 -25.85
CA ILE A 95 6.69 -26.25 -24.60
C ILE A 95 5.92 -27.32 -23.83
#